data_AF-A0A353IPR6-F1
#
_entry.id   AF-A0A353IPR6-F1
#
_cell.length_a   1.000
_cell.length_b   1.000
_cell.length_c   1.000
_cell.angle_alpha   90.00
_cell.angle_beta   90.00
_cell.angle_gamma   90.00
#
_symmetry.space_group_name_H-M   'P 1'
#
loop_
_entity.id
_entity.type
_entity.pdbx_description
1 polymer ?
#
loop_
_entity_poly.entity_id
_entity_poly.type
_entity_poly.pdbx_seq_one_letter_code
_entity_poly.pdbx_strand_id
1 'polypeptide(L)' 'GGLAYSPDVSDFPEESWGTLEGLDVWILDALRYTGHPSHLTVDQALSWVGRMQPKRAIFTHMHVDLDY' A
#
# COMPACT_ATOMS: atom_id res chain seq x y z
N GLY A 1 16.94 1.32 -4.23
CA GLY A 1 15.67 1.71 -3.63
C GLY A 1 15.58 3.21 -3.60
N GLY A 2 14.37 3.71 -3.48
CA GLY A 2 14.07 5.10 -3.22
C GLY A 2 12.82 5.17 -2.36
N LEU A 3 12.10 6.28 -2.43
CA LEU A 3 10.82 6.45 -1.77
C LEU A 3 9.70 6.45 -2.82
N ALA A 4 8.63 5.71 -2.56
CA ALA A 4 7.37 5.83 -3.30
C ALA A 4 6.23 6.23 -2.36
N TYR A 5 5.28 7.00 -2.90
CA TYR A 5 4.07 7.41 -2.22
C TYR A 5 2.86 7.08 -3.11
N SER A 6 1.96 6.25 -2.60
CA SER A 6 0.79 5.74 -3.33
C SER A 6 -0.48 5.91 -2.51
N PRO A 7 -1.01 7.15 -2.39
CA PRO A 7 -2.30 7.41 -1.76
C PRO A 7 -3.45 7.05 -2.71
N ASP A 8 -4.62 6.77 -2.16
CA ASP A 8 -5.88 6.64 -2.91
C ASP A 8 -5.87 5.61 -4.05
N VAL A 9 -5.32 4.43 -3.78
CA VAL A 9 -5.18 3.36 -4.78
C VAL A 9 -6.05 2.17 -4.40
N SER A 10 -6.66 1.50 -5.38
CA SER A 10 -7.34 0.21 -5.19
C SER A 10 -6.55 -0.97 -5.78
N ASP A 11 -5.59 -0.71 -6.67
CA ASP A 11 -4.71 -1.71 -7.27
C ASP A 11 -3.51 -1.05 -7.98
N PHE A 12 -2.54 -1.86 -8.43
CA PHE A 12 -1.39 -1.43 -9.24
C PHE A 12 -1.32 -2.20 -10.56
N PRO A 13 -1.24 -1.51 -11.72
CA PRO A 13 -1.11 -2.18 -13.00
C PRO A 13 0.28 -2.83 -13.13
N GLU A 14 0.37 -3.93 -13.89
CA GLU A 14 1.56 -4.80 -13.92
C GLU A 14 2.84 -4.07 -14.34
N GLU A 15 2.72 -3.11 -15.26
CA GLU A 15 3.82 -2.27 -15.72
C GLU A 15 4.47 -1.44 -14.61
N SER A 16 3.75 -1.19 -13.51
CA SER A 16 4.27 -0.42 -12.37
C SER A 16 5.02 -1.28 -11.36
N TRP A 17 4.87 -2.61 -11.39
CA TRP A 17 5.41 -3.48 -10.34
C TRP A 17 6.94 -3.38 -10.22
N GLY A 18 7.64 -3.35 -11.36
CA GLY A 18 9.11 -3.27 -11.37
C GLY A 18 9.68 -2.01 -10.73
N THR A 19 8.92 -0.91 -10.62
CA THR A 19 9.37 0.33 -9.96
C THR A 19 9.04 0.35 -8.45
N LEU A 20 8.18 -0.55 -7.99
CA LEU A 20 7.73 -0.66 -6.60
C LEU A 20 8.46 -1.75 -5.81
N GLU A 21 9.14 -2.67 -6.47
CA GLU A 21 9.94 -3.72 -5.83
C GLU A 21 11.19 -3.17 -5.12
N GLY A 22 11.47 -3.68 -3.91
CA GLY A 22 12.72 -3.40 -3.19
C GLY A 22 12.94 -1.93 -2.81
N LEU A 23 11.87 -1.16 -2.62
CA LEU A 23 11.94 0.23 -2.17
C LEU A 23 12.58 0.35 -0.79
N ASP A 24 13.24 1.49 -0.51
CA ASP A 24 13.74 1.76 0.84
C ASP A 24 12.59 2.16 1.77
N VAL A 25 11.65 2.97 1.25
CA VAL A 25 10.41 3.33 1.95
C VAL A 25 9.25 3.33 0.96
N TRP A 26 8.15 2.69 1.33
CA TRP A 26 6.88 2.79 0.61
C TRP A 26 5.79 3.30 1.54
N ILE A 27 5.22 4.46 1.22
CA ILE A 27 4.06 5.01 1.90
C ILE A 27 2.82 4.62 1.07
N LEU A 28 1.93 3.81 1.65
CA LEU A 28 0.87 3.10 0.91
C LEU A 28 -0.51 3.27 1.57
N ASP A 29 -1.56 3.38 0.76
CA ASP A 29 -2.97 3.36 1.18
C ASP A 29 -3.35 2.05 1.90
N ALA A 30 -4.07 2.18 3.01
CA ALA A 30 -4.69 1.08 3.74
C ALA A 30 -5.92 1.59 4.49
N LEU A 31 -7.01 1.85 3.76
CA LEU A 31 -8.17 2.58 4.28
C LEU A 31 -8.80 1.91 5.50
N ARG A 32 -9.12 0.61 5.40
CA ARG A 32 -9.90 -0.11 6.42
C ARG A 32 -9.86 -1.63 6.22
N TYR A 33 -10.47 -2.39 7.12
CA TYR A 33 -10.56 -3.85 6.99
C TYR A 33 -11.56 -4.33 5.92
N THR A 34 -12.63 -3.56 5.67
CA THR A 34 -13.70 -3.96 4.74
C THR A 34 -13.48 -3.38 3.33
N GLY A 35 -13.89 -4.12 2.30
CA GLY A 35 -13.69 -3.73 0.90
C GLY A 35 -14.19 -2.32 0.57
N HIS A 36 -13.44 -1.62 -0.28
CA HIS A 36 -13.81 -0.30 -0.80
C HIS A 36 -13.50 -0.23 -2.31
N PRO A 37 -14.37 0.37 -3.15
CA PRO A 37 -14.16 0.37 -4.61
C PRO A 37 -12.91 1.15 -5.06
N SER A 38 -12.48 2.14 -4.29
CA SER A 38 -11.36 3.04 -4.66
C SER A 38 -10.13 2.93 -3.77
N HIS A 39 -10.14 2.07 -2.74
CA HIS A 39 -9.05 2.00 -1.76
C HIS A 39 -8.68 0.57 -1.43
N LEU A 40 -7.41 0.36 -1.11
CA LEU A 40 -6.93 -0.90 -0.57
C LEU A 40 -7.49 -1.12 0.84
N THR A 41 -7.87 -2.37 1.11
CA THR A 41 -8.02 -2.85 2.48
C THR A 41 -6.65 -3.07 3.12
N VAL A 42 -6.63 -3.15 4.45
CA VAL A 42 -5.41 -3.50 5.22
C VAL A 42 -4.77 -4.80 4.70
N ASP A 43 -5.57 -5.84 4.46
CA ASP A 43 -5.07 -7.13 3.99
C ASP A 43 -4.49 -7.06 2.56
N GLN A 44 -5.11 -6.27 1.67
CA GLN A 44 -4.58 -6.05 0.33
C GLN A 44 -3.27 -5.25 0.37
N ALA A 45 -3.19 -4.20 1.20
CA ALA A 45 -1.98 -3.42 1.38
C ALA A 45 -0.82 -4.27 1.93
N LEU A 46 -1.10 -5.11 2.94
CA LEU A 46 -0.12 -6.07 3.47
C LEU A 46 0.33 -7.08 2.41
N SER A 47 -0.58 -7.54 1.56
CA SER A 47 -0.26 -8.45 0.45
C SER A 47 0.67 -7.80 -0.57
N TRP A 48 0.43 -6.53 -0.92
CA TRP A 48 1.33 -5.76 -1.80
C TRP A 48 2.71 -5.55 -1.18
N VAL A 49 2.77 -5.21 0.11
CA VAL A 49 4.05 -5.08 0.84
C VAL A 49 4.79 -6.42 0.87
N GLY A 50 4.08 -7.53 1.13
CA GLY A 50 4.66 -8.87 1.11
C GLY A 50 5.17 -9.28 -0.27
N ARG A 51 4.54 -8.80 -1.34
CA ARG A 51 4.98 -9.05 -2.72
C ARG A 51 6.18 -8.20 -3.12
N MET A 52 6.12 -6.89 -2.87
CA MET A 52 7.12 -5.93 -3.33
C MET A 52 8.35 -5.83 -2.41
N GLN A 53 8.25 -6.34 -1.18
CA GLN A 53 9.36 -6.42 -0.22
C GLN A 53 10.10 -5.08 -0.01
N PRO A 54 9.41 -3.95 0.28
CA PRO A 54 10.10 -2.73 0.67
C PRO A 54 10.82 -2.93 2.00
N LYS A 55 11.93 -2.22 2.23
CA LYS A 55 12.63 -2.26 3.54
C LYS A 55 11.78 -1.69 4.68
N ARG A 56 10.90 -0.73 4.37
CA ARG A 56 9.94 -0.16 5.30
C ARG A 56 8.65 0.21 4.57
N ALA A 57 7.52 -0.23 5.11
CA ALA A 57 6.19 0.21 4.70
C ALA A 57 5.61 1.15 5.76
N ILE A 58 4.91 2.20 5.33
CA ILE A 58 4.15 3.12 6.18
C ILE A 58 2.74 3.18 5.61
N PHE A 59 1.74 2.84 6.41
CA PHE A 59 0.35 2.90 5.98
C PHE A 59 -0.27 4.26 6.29
N THR A 60 -1.09 4.76 5.37
CA THR A 60 -1.77 6.07 5.45
C THR A 60 -3.22 5.96 4.98
N HIS A 61 -3.92 7.09 4.99
CA HIS A 61 -5.31 7.22 4.53
C HIS A 61 -6.27 6.31 5.32
N MET A 62 -5.95 6.06 6.59
CA MET A 62 -6.66 5.16 7.49
C MET A 62 -7.98 5.78 7.98
N HIS A 63 -9.05 5.01 7.89
CA HIS A 63 -10.38 5.37 8.37
C HIS A 63 -10.52 5.10 9.87
N VAL A 64 -11.56 5.67 10.49
CA VAL A 64 -11.77 5.69 11.96
C VAL A 64 -11.96 4.31 12.61
N ASP A 65 -12.14 3.26 11.81
CA ASP A 65 -12.24 1.88 12.26
C ASP A 65 -10.88 1.20 12.46
N LEU A 66 -9.78 1.87 12.10
CA LEU A 66 -8.43 1.47 12.45
C LEU A 66 -7.99 2.21 13.71
N ASP A 67 -7.58 1.46 14.74
CA ASP A 67 -6.89 2.02 15.90
C ASP A 67 -5.42 2.26 15.50
N TYR A 68 -4.95 3.51 15.62
CA TYR A 68 -3.66 3.97 15.06
C TYR A 68 -2.78 4.70 16.09
#